data_AF-A0A936E1S4-F1
#
_entry.id   AF-A0A936E1S4-F1
#
_cell.length_a   1.000
_cell.length_b   1.000
_cell.length_c   1.000
_cell.angle_alpha   90.00
_cell.angle_beta   90.00
_cell.angle_gamma   90.00
#
_symmetry.space_group_name_H-M   'P 1'
#
loop_
_entity.id
_entity.type
_entity.pdbx_description
1 polymer ?
#
loop_
_entity_poly.entity_id
_entity_poly.type
_entity_poly.pdbx_seq_one_letter_code
_entity_poly.pdbx_strand_id
1 'polypeptide(L)' 'MKGVGNRAAERVPGQDARTYLMTSILNPSAYLVEGFQDGLMPANLAKKLTGEELDGVIEYLLTLE' A
#
# COMPACT_ATOMS: atom_id res chain seq x y z
N MET A 1 -10.07 -4.47 15.65
CA MET A 1 -9.73 -4.27 14.22
C MET A 1 -8.23 -3.99 14.19
N LYS A 2 -7.42 -4.78 13.46
CA LYS A 2 -6.00 -4.48 13.28
C LYS A 2 -5.87 -3.51 12.10
N GLY A 3 -5.10 -2.44 12.24
CA GLY A 3 -4.95 -1.32 11.31
C GLY A 3 -4.28 -1.69 9.99
N VAL A 4 -4.08 -0.70 9.12
CA VAL A 4 -3.57 -0.98 7.77
C VAL A 4 -2.16 -1.55 7.79
N GLY A 5 -1.28 -1.11 8.71
CA GLY A 5 0.07 -1.65 8.86
C GLY A 5 0.07 -3.14 9.19
N ASN A 6 -0.76 -3.54 10.16
CA ASN A 6 -0.89 -4.96 10.55
C ASN A 6 -1.47 -5.82 9.44
N ARG A 7 -2.52 -5.35 8.75
CA ARG A 7 -3.14 -6.12 7.65
C ARG A 7 -2.23 -6.24 6.44
N ALA A 8 -1.41 -5.22 6.16
CA ALA A 8 -0.50 -5.19 5.02
C ALA A 8 0.48 -6.37 5.01
N ALA A 9 1.02 -6.75 6.18
CA ALA A 9 1.93 -7.89 6.33
C ALA A 9 1.31 -9.25 5.98
N GLU A 10 -0.02 -9.35 5.92
CA GLU A 10 -0.75 -10.60 5.73
C GLU A 10 -1.38 -10.70 4.31
N ARG A 11 -1.23 -9.68 3.45
CA ARG A 11 -1.96 -9.63 2.15
C ARG A 11 -1.35 -10.50 1.06
N VAL A 12 -0.02 -10.48 0.94
CA VAL A 12 0.71 -11.17 -0.12
C VAL A 12 1.73 -12.10 0.51
N PRO A 13 1.62 -13.43 0.34
CA PRO A 13 2.61 -14.37 0.86
C PRO A 13 4.03 -14.01 0.42
N GLY A 14 4.94 -13.88 1.38
CA GLY A 14 6.35 -13.56 1.13
C GLY A 14 6.67 -12.06 1.03
N GLN A 15 5.70 -11.16 1.19
CA GLN A 15 5.94 -9.72 1.33
C GLN A 15 5.76 -9.28 2.80
N ASP A 16 6.61 -8.36 3.25
CA ASP A 16 6.35 -7.63 4.49
C ASP A 16 5.37 -6.47 4.25
N ALA A 17 4.89 -5.83 5.33
CA ALA A 17 3.93 -4.74 5.25
C ALA A 17 4.44 -3.56 4.39
N ARG A 18 5.72 -3.19 4.55
CA ARG A 18 6.33 -2.07 3.83
C ARG A 18 6.34 -2.34 2.32
N THR A 19 6.77 -3.54 1.92
CA THR A 19 6.80 -3.99 0.53
C THR A 19 5.40 -3.98 -0.06
N TYR A 20 4.41 -4.53 0.65
CA TYR A 20 3.02 -4.53 0.18
C TYR A 20 2.49 -3.11 -0.05
N LEU A 21 2.70 -2.19 0.90
CA LEU A 21 2.24 -0.80 0.79
C LEU A 21 2.93 -0.07 -0.36
N MET A 22 4.26 -0.23 -0.49
CA MET A 22 5.04 0.33 -1.59
C MET A 22 4.53 -0.17 -2.94
N THR A 23 4.36 -1.48 -3.11
CA THR A 23 3.82 -2.07 -4.34
C THR A 23 2.40 -1.57 -4.61
N SER A 24 1.55 -1.46 -3.59
CA SER A 24 0.18 -0.96 -3.76
C SER A 24 0.13 0.49 -4.23
N ILE A 25 1.09 1.34 -3.83
CA ILE A 25 1.14 2.74 -4.27
C ILE A 25 1.78 2.88 -5.65
N LEU A 26 2.86 2.14 -5.93
CA LEU A 26 3.58 2.19 -7.20
C LEU A 26 2.84 1.50 -8.34
N ASN A 27 2.16 0.39 -8.04
CA ASN A 27 1.42 -0.43 -8.99
C ASN A 27 0.13 -0.97 -8.36
N PRO A 28 -0.93 -0.15 -8.26
CA PRO A 28 -2.17 -0.52 -7.55
C PRO A 28 -2.86 -1.77 -8.07
N SER A 29 -2.68 -2.11 -9.35
CA SER A 29 -3.27 -3.30 -9.97
C SER A 29 -2.44 -4.58 -9.73
N ALA A 30 -1.26 -4.50 -9.09
CA ALA A 30 -0.43 -5.66 -8.78
C ALA A 30 -1.07 -6.61 -7.76
N TYR A 31 -1.90 -6.07 -6.87
CA TYR A 31 -2.70 -6.86 -5.93
C TYR A 31 -4.00 -6.11 -5.63
N LEU A 32 -5.13 -6.77 -5.90
CA LEU A 32 -6.45 -6.26 -5.57
C LEU A 32 -6.97 -6.97 -4.32
N VAL A 33 -7.40 -6.20 -3.33
CA VAL A 33 -8.05 -6.72 -2.14
C VAL A 33 -9.40 -7.30 -2.53
N GLU A 34 -9.74 -8.48 -2.01
CA GLU A 34 -11.04 -9.10 -2.24
C GLU A 34 -12.18 -8.12 -1.95
N GLY A 35 -13.14 -8.02 -2.88
CA GLY A 35 -14.28 -7.11 -2.81
C GLY A 35 -14.02 -5.69 -3.35
N PHE A 36 -12.79 -5.36 -3.77
CA PHE A 36 -12.47 -4.09 -4.42
C PHE A 36 -12.21 -4.27 -5.92
N GLN A 37 -12.71 -3.33 -6.72
CA GLN A 37 -12.49 -3.31 -8.17
C GLN A 37 -11.16 -2.64 -8.52
N ASP A 38 -10.59 -3.02 -9.66
CA ASP A 38 -9.44 -2.34 -10.23
C ASP A 38 -9.79 -0.89 -10.63
N GLY A 39 -8.79 -0.01 -10.69
CA GLY A 39 -8.94 1.39 -11.08
C GLY A 39 -9.55 2.31 -10.02
N LEU A 40 -9.97 1.80 -8.86
CA LEU A 40 -10.41 2.62 -7.72
C LEU A 40 -9.26 3.46 -7.13
N MET A 41 -8.07 2.86 -7.03
CA MET A 41 -6.87 3.56 -6.61
C MET A 41 -6.24 4.27 -7.83
N PRO A 42 -5.96 5.59 -7.77
CA PRO A 42 -5.36 6.30 -8.89
C PRO A 42 -3.98 5.73 -9.25
N ALA A 43 -3.82 5.20 -10.46
CA ALA A 43 -2.56 4.66 -10.96
C ALA A 43 -1.42 5.69 -11.08
N ASN A 44 -1.74 6.98 -10.96
CA ASN A 44 -0.76 8.06 -10.98
C ASN A 44 -0.44 8.62 -9.59
N LEU A 45 -0.92 8.01 -8.49
CA LEU A 45 -0.64 8.51 -7.14
C LEU A 45 0.87 8.63 -6.88
N ALA A 46 1.63 7.58 -7.19
CA ALA A 46 3.09 7.60 -7.06
C ALA A 46 3.77 8.70 -7.89
N LYS A 47 3.18 9.11 -9.03
CA LYS A 47 3.73 10.19 -9.87
C LYS A 47 3.54 11.58 -9.27
N LYS A 48 2.69 11.70 -8.25
CA LYS A 48 2.42 12.95 -7.53
C LYS A 48 3.25 13.10 -6.26
N LEU A 49 4.05 12.10 -5.93
CA LEU A 49 4.87 12.06 -4.73
C LEU A 49 6.35 12.02 -5.13
N THR A 50 7.17 12.74 -4.39
CA THR A 50 8.61 12.49 -4.34
C THR A 50 8.89 11.16 -3.63
N GLY A 51 10.13 10.65 -3.77
CA GLY A 51 10.54 9.43 -3.04
C GLY A 51 10.41 9.58 -1.52
N GLU A 52 10.77 10.76 -0.99
CA GLU A 52 10.67 11.06 0.45
C GLU A 52 9.21 11.14 0.92
N GLU A 53 8.32 11.77 0.14
CA GLU A 53 6.89 11.80 0.47
C GLU A 53 6.26 10.40 0.42
N LEU A 54 6.67 9.57 -0.54
CA LEU A 54 6.21 8.18 -0.61
C LEU A 54 6.65 7.38 0.62
N ASP A 55 7.92 7.48 1.01
CA ASP A 55 8.42 6.84 2.23
C ASP A 55 7.68 7.36 3.46
N GLY A 56 7.48 8.68 3.59
CA GLY A 56 6.75 9.27 4.71
C GLY A 56 5.29 8.81 4.81
N VAL A 57 4.59 8.65 3.67
CA VAL A 57 3.24 8.06 3.64
C VAL A 57 3.27 6.61 4.11
N ILE A 58 4.23 5.81 3.63
CA ILE A 58 4.36 4.40 4.02
C ILE A 58 4.61 4.28 5.53
N GLU A 59 5.57 5.04 6.07
CA GLU A 59 5.86 5.01 7.50
C GLU A 59 4.65 5.44 8.33
N TYR A 60 3.93 6.49 7.93
CA TYR A 60 2.68 6.88 8.60
C TYR A 60 1.65 5.75 8.60
N LEU A 61 1.41 5.09 7.46
CA LEU A 61 0.46 3.97 7.35
C LEU A 61 0.89 2.77 8.22
N LEU A 62 2.19 2.53 8.38
CA LEU A 62 2.71 1.49 9.25
C LEU A 62 2.45 1.76 10.73
N THR A 63 2.30 3.03 11.15
CA THR A 63 1.94 3.39 12.54
C THR A 63 0.47 3.17 12.90
N LEU A 64 -0.40 2.92 11.91
CA LEU A 64 -1.85 2.83 12.14
C LEU A 64 -2.26 1.41 12.59
N GLU A 65 -2.80 1.33 13.82
CA GLU A 65 -3.30 0.12 14.49
C GLU A 65 -4.80 -0.16 14.34
#